data_AF-A0AB34GM47-F1
#
_entry.id   AF-A0AB34GM47-F1
#
_cell.length_a   1.000
_cell.length_b   1.000
_cell.length_c   1.000
_cell.angle_alpha   90.00
_cell.angle_beta   90.00
_cell.angle_gamma   90.00
#
_symmetry.space_group_name_H-M   'P 1'
#
loop_
_entity.id
_entity.type
_entity.pdbx_description
1 polymer ?
#
loop_
_entity_poly.entity_id
_entity_poly.type
_entity_poly.pdbx_seq_one_letter_code
_entity_poly.pdbx_strand_id
1 'polypeptide(L)'
;MPAGVRWEAVGPDRAHRCLLQGVATALLQAAEFAFCRVDASIALDLALAVLCDLLQQWDQLAPGLPVLLGWLLGEGDDLMACVESVHQVEEDYLFEKTEVNFWAETLIFMKYLYKHLFRLLSKSSWCPLSPERLCHLQRTASEQCHLLSQLFRELPPTAEFLKTAEFTRLRVREERALACLRLLAFLEGKEGEDTQFSGLWTPLQQ
;
A
#
# COMPACT_ATOMS: atom_id res chain seq x y z
N MET A 1 20.15 -12.04 -32.12
CA MET A 1 19.20 -10.99 -32.57
C MET A 1 17.80 -11.59 -32.54
N PRO A 2 17.04 -11.52 -31.43
CA PRO A 2 15.68 -12.03 -31.43
C PRO A 2 14.71 -10.98 -31.96
N ALA A 3 13.67 -11.51 -32.60
CA ALA A 3 12.65 -10.86 -33.39
C ALA A 3 11.91 -9.74 -32.64
N GLY A 4 11.64 -8.66 -33.35
CA GLY A 4 10.78 -7.57 -32.91
C GLY A 4 9.38 -8.07 -32.58
N VAL A 5 8.92 -7.71 -31.39
CA VAL A 5 7.53 -7.86 -30.97
C VAL A 5 6.69 -6.98 -31.87
N ARG A 6 5.94 -7.62 -32.77
CA ARG A 6 4.91 -7.00 -33.59
C ARG A 6 3.73 -6.69 -32.66
N TRP A 7 3.56 -5.42 -32.31
CA TRP A 7 2.34 -4.94 -31.69
C TRP A 7 1.20 -5.11 -32.71
N GLU A 8 0.50 -6.24 -32.66
CA GLU A 8 -0.81 -6.33 -33.30
C GLU A 8 -1.72 -5.34 -32.59
N ALA A 9 -2.14 -4.31 -33.32
CA ALA A 9 -3.10 -3.32 -32.86
C ALA A 9 -4.34 -4.05 -32.31
N VAL A 10 -4.54 -3.98 -31.00
CA VAL A 10 -5.73 -4.51 -30.34
C VAL A 10 -6.92 -3.77 -30.93
N GLY A 11 -7.69 -4.45 -31.78
CA GLY A 11 -8.88 -3.87 -32.39
C GLY A 11 -9.87 -3.40 -31.33
N PRO A 12 -10.61 -2.30 -31.56
CA PRO A 12 -11.55 -1.70 -30.60
C PRO A 12 -12.60 -2.71 -30.08
N ASP A 13 -12.88 -3.74 -30.87
CA ASP A 13 -13.85 -4.79 -30.61
C ASP A 13 -13.37 -5.87 -29.60
N ARG A 14 -12.06 -5.98 -29.34
CA ARG A 14 -11.52 -6.81 -28.24
C ARG A 14 -11.45 -6.02 -26.94
N ALA A 15 -11.01 -4.76 -27.00
CA ALA A 15 -10.99 -3.87 -25.84
C ALA A 15 -12.40 -3.69 -25.24
N HIS A 16 -13.42 -3.49 -26.08
CA HIS A 16 -14.81 -3.38 -25.64
C HIS A 16 -15.35 -4.67 -25.01
N ARG A 17 -14.99 -5.85 -25.56
CA ARG A 17 -15.35 -7.15 -24.96
C ARG A 17 -14.63 -7.40 -23.64
N CYS A 18 -13.36 -7.03 -23.52
CA CYS A 18 -12.61 -7.13 -22.25
C CYS A 18 -13.16 -6.17 -21.19
N LEU A 19 -13.55 -4.95 -21.56
CA LEU A 19 -14.23 -4.00 -20.66
C LEU A 19 -15.57 -4.56 -20.19
N LEU A 20 -16.42 -5.02 -21.11
CA LEU A 20 -17.72 -5.60 -20.75
C LEU A 20 -17.59 -6.87 -19.92
N GLN A 21 -16.64 -7.76 -20.26
CA GLN A 21 -16.40 -8.99 -19.51
C GLN A 21 -15.89 -8.67 -18.11
N GLY A 22 -14.88 -7.80 -17.97
CA GLY A 22 -14.31 -7.42 -16.68
C GLY A 22 -15.34 -6.75 -15.77
N VAL A 23 -16.11 -5.80 -16.31
CA VAL A 23 -17.22 -5.15 -15.60
C VAL A 23 -18.31 -6.17 -15.26
N ALA A 24 -18.66 -7.10 -16.15
CA ALA A 24 -19.64 -8.14 -15.87
C ALA A 24 -19.19 -9.10 -14.78
N THR A 25 -17.93 -9.54 -14.76
CA THR A 25 -17.38 -10.36 -13.67
C THR A 25 -17.35 -9.61 -12.34
N ALA A 26 -16.94 -8.33 -12.35
CA ALA A 26 -16.93 -7.50 -11.15
C ALA A 26 -18.35 -7.29 -10.59
N LEU A 27 -19.33 -7.04 -11.47
CA LEU A 27 -20.74 -6.92 -11.09
C LEU A 27 -21.35 -8.24 -10.64
N LEU A 28 -20.97 -9.38 -11.24
CA LEU A 28 -21.45 -10.70 -10.84
C LEU A 28 -20.93 -11.08 -9.45
N GLN A 29 -19.63 -10.86 -9.20
CA GLN A 29 -19.06 -11.01 -7.87
C GLN A 29 -19.77 -10.09 -6.87
N ALA A 30 -20.01 -8.82 -7.22
CA ALA A 30 -20.74 -7.89 -6.35
C ALA A 30 -22.21 -8.31 -6.08
N ALA A 31 -22.90 -8.88 -7.07
CA ALA A 31 -24.28 -9.32 -6.96
C ALA A 31 -24.44 -10.59 -6.09
N GLU A 32 -23.45 -11.49 -6.07
CA GLU A 32 -23.43 -12.64 -5.14
C GLU A 32 -23.42 -12.19 -3.67
N PHE A 33 -22.98 -10.96 -3.37
CA PHE A 33 -22.97 -10.39 -2.02
C PHE A 33 -24.22 -9.58 -1.66
N ALA A 34 -25.23 -9.46 -2.55
CA ALA A 34 -26.41 -8.61 -2.33
C ALA A 34 -27.27 -9.00 -1.09
N PHE A 35 -27.00 -10.14 -0.46
CA PHE A 35 -27.70 -10.63 0.74
C PHE A 35 -26.77 -10.98 1.93
N CYS A 36 -25.46 -10.75 1.80
CA CYS A 36 -24.51 -11.02 2.87
C CYS A 36 -24.27 -9.73 3.67
N ARG A 37 -24.29 -9.78 5.01
CA ARG A 37 -23.76 -8.68 5.83
C ARG A 37 -22.24 -8.61 5.57
N VAL A 38 -21.84 -7.75 4.66
CA VAL A 38 -20.43 -7.44 4.40
C VAL A 38 -20.05 -6.29 5.32
N ASP A 39 -19.08 -6.51 6.20
CA ASP A 39 -18.46 -5.41 6.96
C ASP A 39 -17.46 -4.64 6.07
N ALA A 40 -17.08 -3.44 6.51
CA ALA A 40 -16.20 -2.56 5.74
C ALA A 40 -14.84 -3.21 5.38
N SER A 41 -14.31 -4.07 6.25
CA SER A 41 -13.02 -4.72 6.03
C SER A 41 -13.10 -5.80 4.94
N ILE A 42 -14.20 -6.56 4.91
CA ILE A 42 -14.47 -7.54 3.85
C ILE A 42 -14.71 -6.83 2.52
N ALA A 43 -15.48 -5.75 2.51
CA ALA A 43 -15.72 -4.95 1.31
C ALA A 43 -14.41 -4.40 0.73
N LEU A 44 -13.51 -3.93 1.59
CA LEU A 44 -12.19 -3.43 1.19
C LEU A 44 -11.28 -4.54 0.64
N ASP A 45 -11.22 -5.71 1.28
CA ASP A 45 -10.46 -6.87 0.79
C ASP A 45 -10.94 -7.28 -0.61
N LEU A 46 -12.25 -7.33 -0.84
CA LEU A 46 -12.85 -7.64 -2.13
C LEU A 46 -12.58 -6.55 -3.18
N ALA A 47 -12.74 -5.28 -2.81
CA ALA A 47 -12.49 -4.16 -3.73
C ALA A 47 -11.04 -4.15 -4.23
N LEU A 48 -10.07 -4.40 -3.35
CA LEU A 48 -8.66 -4.50 -3.72
C LEU A 48 -8.38 -5.74 -4.59
N ALA A 49 -9.02 -6.88 -4.31
CA ALA A 49 -8.91 -8.06 -5.16
C ALA A 49 -9.41 -7.78 -6.58
N VAL A 50 -10.61 -7.20 -6.70
CA VAL A 50 -11.22 -6.84 -7.99
C VAL A 50 -10.38 -5.81 -8.73
N LEU A 51 -9.84 -4.81 -8.03
CA LEU A 51 -8.95 -3.81 -8.63
C LEU A 51 -7.71 -4.45 -9.24
N CYS A 52 -7.05 -5.36 -8.51
CA CYS A 52 -5.88 -6.09 -9.03
C CYS A 52 -6.25 -6.96 -10.25
N ASP A 53 -7.37 -7.68 -10.19
CA ASP A 53 -7.85 -8.51 -11.31
C ASP A 53 -8.15 -7.65 -12.55
N LEU A 54 -8.80 -6.48 -12.38
CA LEU A 54 -9.08 -5.56 -13.49
C LEU A 54 -7.80 -4.99 -14.11
N LEU A 55 -6.81 -4.60 -13.29
CA LEU A 55 -5.52 -4.14 -13.80
C LEU A 55 -4.81 -5.20 -14.64
N GLN A 56 -4.91 -6.48 -14.26
CA GLN A 56 -4.39 -7.59 -15.06
C GLN A 56 -5.19 -7.79 -16.35
N GLN A 57 -6.52 -7.82 -16.27
CA GLN A 57 -7.39 -8.04 -17.42
C GLN A 57 -7.28 -6.93 -18.48
N TRP A 58 -6.97 -5.70 -18.06
CA TRP A 58 -6.80 -4.56 -18.95
C TRP A 58 -5.35 -4.30 -19.38
N ASP A 59 -4.41 -5.16 -18.99
CA ASP A 59 -2.97 -4.97 -19.22
C ASP A 59 -2.45 -3.60 -18.73
N GLN A 60 -3.06 -3.09 -17.66
CA GLN A 60 -2.71 -1.82 -17.01
C GLN A 60 -1.87 -2.02 -15.75
N LEU A 61 -1.30 -3.21 -15.56
CA LEU A 61 -0.49 -3.51 -14.39
C LEU A 61 0.75 -2.61 -14.31
N ALA A 62 1.44 -2.39 -15.42
CA ALA A 62 2.66 -1.59 -15.44
C ALA A 62 2.45 -0.12 -15.02
N PRO A 63 1.44 0.62 -15.53
CA PRO A 63 1.14 1.97 -15.03
C PRO A 63 0.42 1.99 -13.68
N GLY A 64 -0.39 0.97 -13.35
CA GLY A 64 -1.17 0.91 -12.11
C GLY A 64 -0.37 0.54 -10.87
N LEU A 65 0.63 -0.33 -11.01
CA LEU A 65 1.44 -0.82 -9.89
C LEU A 65 2.18 0.30 -9.13
N PRO A 66 2.88 1.26 -9.79
CA PRO A 66 3.48 2.39 -9.08
C PRO A 66 2.45 3.22 -8.30
N VAL A 67 1.22 3.35 -8.79
CA VAL A 67 0.16 4.10 -8.09
C VAL A 67 -0.26 3.37 -6.81
N LEU A 68 -0.45 2.05 -6.89
CA LEU A 68 -0.80 1.23 -5.72
C LEU A 68 0.35 1.19 -4.70
N LEU A 69 1.61 1.19 -5.14
CA LEU A 69 2.77 1.32 -4.26
C LEU A 69 2.85 2.70 -3.61
N GLY A 70 2.51 3.78 -4.34
CA GLY A 70 2.36 5.12 -3.77
C GLY A 70 1.27 5.18 -2.69
N TRP A 71 0.13 4.51 -2.92
CA TRP A 71 -0.93 4.37 -1.91
C TRP A 71 -0.48 3.57 -0.69
N LEU A 72 0.40 2.59 -0.85
CA LEU A 72 0.98 1.85 0.28
C LEU A 72 1.98 2.72 1.06
N LEU A 73 2.80 3.51 0.36
CA LEU A 73 3.78 4.41 0.95
C LEU A 73 3.13 5.61 1.66
N GLY A 74 1.95 6.04 1.21
CA GLY A 74 1.29 7.26 1.72
C GLY A 74 1.72 8.50 0.96
N GLU A 75 2.00 8.33 -0.34
CA GLU A 75 2.27 9.45 -1.24
C GLU A 75 1.02 10.35 -1.31
N GLY A 76 1.06 11.48 -0.59
CA GLY A 76 -0.07 12.38 -0.37
C GLY A 76 -0.33 12.75 1.10
N ASP A 77 0.24 11.99 2.05
CA ASP A 77 0.22 12.35 3.47
C ASP A 77 1.44 13.25 3.76
N ASP A 78 1.20 14.52 4.13
CA ASP A 78 2.27 15.50 4.32
C ASP A 78 3.27 15.05 5.39
N LEU A 79 4.51 14.80 4.95
CA LEU A 79 5.64 14.42 5.80
C LEU A 79 5.97 15.53 6.81
N MET A 80 5.79 16.80 6.39
CA MET A 80 6.16 18.02 7.13
C MET A 80 5.17 18.41 8.24
N ALA A 81 3.92 17.96 8.15
CA ALA A 81 2.91 18.26 9.18
C ALA A 81 3.29 17.70 10.57
N CYS A 82 4.11 16.64 10.63
CA CYS A 82 4.62 16.08 11.89
C CYS A 82 5.76 16.88 12.52
N VAL A 83 6.54 17.62 11.73
CA VAL A 83 7.70 18.36 12.26
C VAL A 83 7.26 19.72 12.78
N GLU A 84 6.25 20.33 12.15
CA GLU A 84 5.69 21.61 12.57
C GLU A 84 4.80 21.51 13.82
N SER A 85 4.19 20.34 14.08
CA SER A 85 3.39 20.13 15.29
C SER A 85 4.23 20.10 16.58
N VAL A 86 5.53 19.81 16.49
CA VAL A 86 6.44 19.84 17.65
C VAL A 86 6.74 21.27 18.11
N HIS A 87 6.48 22.28 17.28
CA HIS A 87 6.77 23.69 17.57
C HIS A 87 5.54 24.56 17.88
N GLN A 88 4.32 24.02 17.80
CA GLN A 88 3.10 24.78 18.12
C GLN A 88 2.64 24.48 19.55
N VAL A 89 3.27 25.22 20.47
CA VAL A 89 2.75 25.78 21.72
C VAL A 89 1.54 25.08 22.35
N GLU A 90 1.81 24.49 23.51
CA GLU A 90 0.89 24.17 24.60
C GLU A 90 -0.15 25.30 24.81
N GLU A 91 -1.44 25.01 24.62
CA GLU A 91 -2.64 25.68 25.19
C GLU A 91 -3.78 25.63 24.15
N ASP A 92 -4.58 24.54 24.13
CA ASP A 92 -6.04 24.54 23.79
C ASP A 92 -6.61 23.17 23.33
N TYR A 93 -6.35 22.06 24.04
CA TYR A 93 -7.09 20.80 23.75
C TYR A 93 -7.62 20.14 25.02
N LEU A 94 -8.46 20.87 25.75
CA LEU A 94 -9.22 20.33 26.89
C LEU A 94 -10.59 19.74 26.44
N PHE A 95 -10.79 19.28 25.21
CA PHE A 95 -11.93 18.42 24.81
C PHE A 95 -11.75 17.83 23.41
N GLU A 96 -10.64 17.12 23.14
CA GLU A 96 -10.60 16.23 21.98
C GLU A 96 -11.15 14.86 22.36
N LYS A 97 -12.40 14.65 21.96
CA LYS A 97 -13.10 13.39 21.99
C LYS A 97 -12.37 12.41 21.09
N THR A 98 -11.36 11.74 21.65
CA THR A 98 -10.79 10.46 21.21
C THR A 98 -10.42 10.40 19.72
N GLU A 99 -9.18 10.78 19.39
CA GLU A 99 -8.43 10.22 18.23
C GLU A 99 -8.17 8.70 18.40
N VAL A 100 -9.12 7.97 18.96
CA VAL A 100 -9.00 6.54 19.20
C VAL A 100 -9.38 5.85 17.89
N ASN A 101 -8.36 5.28 17.23
CA ASN A 101 -8.41 4.23 16.20
C ASN A 101 -8.47 4.58 14.69
N PHE A 102 -8.20 5.81 14.23
CA PHE A 102 -7.97 6.02 12.78
C PHE A 102 -6.81 5.16 12.24
N TRP A 103 -5.82 4.86 13.09
CA TRP A 103 -4.68 4.00 12.74
C TRP A 103 -5.07 2.55 12.43
N ALA A 104 -6.13 2.04 13.07
CA ALA A 104 -6.57 0.67 12.83
C ALA A 104 -7.08 0.50 11.40
N GLU A 105 -7.84 1.48 10.89
CA GLU A 105 -8.34 1.51 9.52
C GLU A 105 -7.18 1.60 8.51
N THR A 106 -6.20 2.48 8.77
CA THR A 106 -4.99 2.59 7.94
C THR A 106 -4.21 1.28 7.90
N LEU A 107 -4.01 0.62 9.04
CA LEU A 107 -3.29 -0.65 9.10
C LEU A 107 -4.06 -1.79 8.41
N ILE A 108 -5.39 -1.82 8.53
CA ILE A 108 -6.25 -2.77 7.82
C ILE A 108 -6.13 -2.55 6.31
N PHE A 109 -6.19 -1.30 5.84
CA PHE A 109 -5.99 -0.95 4.44
C PHE A 109 -4.62 -1.41 3.93
N MET A 110 -3.55 -1.08 4.66
CA MET A 110 -2.19 -1.48 4.31
C MET A 110 -2.04 -2.99 4.22
N LYS A 111 -2.60 -3.73 5.20
CA LYS A 111 -2.57 -5.19 5.25
C LYS A 111 -3.19 -5.80 3.99
N TYR A 112 -4.37 -5.35 3.59
CA TYR A 112 -5.05 -5.87 2.41
C TYR A 112 -4.36 -5.44 1.12
N LEU A 113 -3.92 -4.19 1.02
CA LEU A 113 -3.22 -3.69 -0.15
C LEU A 113 -1.93 -4.48 -0.38
N TYR A 114 -1.11 -4.65 0.67
CA TYR A 114 0.11 -5.43 0.61
C TYR A 114 -0.16 -6.89 0.23
N LYS A 115 -1.16 -7.54 0.84
CA LYS A 115 -1.58 -8.92 0.52
C LYS A 115 -1.90 -9.09 -0.97
N HIS A 116 -2.69 -8.17 -1.54
CA HIS A 116 -3.11 -8.26 -2.94
C HIS A 116 -1.99 -7.90 -3.90
N LEU A 117 -1.19 -6.88 -3.58
CA LEU A 117 0.00 -6.55 -4.35
C LEU A 117 0.99 -7.70 -4.39
N PHE A 118 1.31 -8.30 -3.24
CA PHE A 118 2.21 -9.45 -3.18
C PHE A 118 1.68 -10.60 -4.07
N ARG A 119 0.40 -10.97 -3.92
CA ARG A 119 -0.24 -12.01 -4.74
C ARG A 119 -0.20 -11.69 -6.24
N LEU A 120 -0.45 -10.44 -6.61
CA LEU A 120 -0.44 -9.94 -7.97
C LEU A 120 0.96 -10.12 -8.58
N LEU A 121 1.99 -9.68 -7.86
CA LEU A 121 3.38 -9.75 -8.28
C LEU A 121 3.89 -11.20 -8.38
N SER A 122 3.49 -12.09 -7.47
CA SER A 122 3.91 -13.51 -7.52
C SER A 122 3.33 -14.28 -8.71
N LYS A 123 2.19 -13.85 -9.26
CA LYS A 123 1.50 -14.55 -10.36
C LYS A 123 1.82 -13.98 -11.74
N SER A 124 2.26 -12.72 -11.81
CA SER A 124 2.52 -12.04 -13.07
C SER A 124 3.98 -12.16 -13.48
N SER A 125 4.24 -12.52 -14.74
CA SER A 125 5.54 -12.26 -15.38
C SER A 125 5.65 -10.77 -15.69
N TRP A 126 5.90 -9.97 -14.65
CA TRP A 126 5.91 -8.52 -14.77
C TRP A 126 7.22 -8.02 -15.40
N CYS A 127 7.11 -7.13 -16.38
CA CYS A 127 8.21 -6.33 -16.91
C CYS A 127 7.90 -4.84 -16.68
N PRO A 128 8.73 -4.08 -15.95
CA PRO A 128 8.49 -2.66 -15.75
C PRO A 128 8.51 -1.90 -17.07
N LEU A 129 7.42 -1.19 -17.38
CA LEU A 129 7.41 -0.18 -18.46
C LEU A 129 7.94 1.18 -17.99
N SER A 130 7.98 1.44 -16.67
CA SER A 130 8.43 2.71 -16.09
C SER A 130 9.37 2.48 -14.89
N PRO A 131 10.64 2.10 -15.13
CA PRO A 131 11.61 1.90 -14.05
C PRO A 131 11.83 3.18 -13.22
N GLU A 132 11.66 4.36 -13.81
CA GLU A 132 11.91 5.65 -13.15
C GLU A 132 10.96 5.89 -11.97
N ARG A 133 9.67 5.59 -12.12
CA ARG A 133 8.67 5.75 -11.06
C ARG A 133 8.93 4.81 -9.88
N LEU A 134 9.42 3.61 -10.18
CA LEU A 134 9.78 2.64 -9.15
C LEU A 134 11.07 3.02 -8.42
N CYS A 135 12.08 3.50 -9.16
CA CYS A 135 13.29 4.05 -8.55
C CYS A 135 12.96 5.27 -7.66
N HIS A 136 12.02 6.12 -8.07
CA HIS A 136 11.53 7.21 -7.24
C HIS A 136 10.89 6.69 -5.94
N LEU A 137 9.93 5.75 -6.04
CA LEU A 137 9.29 5.15 -4.87
C LEU A 137 10.30 4.47 -3.93
N GLN A 138 11.28 3.75 -4.48
CA GLN A 138 12.35 3.12 -3.70
C GLN A 138 13.18 4.15 -2.95
N ARG A 139 13.55 5.25 -3.61
CA ARG A 139 14.29 6.36 -2.98
C ARG A 139 13.46 6.97 -1.86
N THR A 140 12.21 7.35 -2.13
CA THR A 140 11.31 7.96 -1.14
C THR A 140 11.10 7.05 0.06
N ALA A 141 10.83 5.75 -0.15
CA ALA A 141 10.65 4.80 0.95
C ALA A 141 11.94 4.62 1.77
N SER A 142 13.10 4.58 1.12
CA SER A 142 14.40 4.49 1.80
C SER A 142 14.71 5.74 2.63
N GLU A 143 14.44 6.92 2.08
CA GLU A 143 14.58 8.21 2.77
C GLU A 143 13.65 8.30 3.98
N GLN A 144 12.38 7.89 3.85
CA GLN A 144 11.45 7.82 4.97
C GLN A 144 11.95 6.87 6.08
N CYS A 145 12.40 5.66 5.75
CA CYS A 145 12.97 4.75 6.73
C CYS A 145 14.19 5.34 7.44
N HIS A 146 15.08 6.02 6.71
CA HIS A 146 16.25 6.66 7.30
C HIS A 146 15.87 7.79 8.27
N LEU A 147 14.97 8.68 7.86
CA LEU A 147 14.48 9.78 8.70
C LEU A 147 13.77 9.26 9.95
N LEU A 148 12.88 8.28 9.80
CA LEU A 148 12.19 7.64 10.93
C LEU A 148 13.18 6.96 11.89
N SER A 149 14.21 6.30 11.37
CA SER A 149 15.28 5.71 12.18
C SER A 149 16.05 6.75 12.99
N GLN A 150 16.26 7.95 12.44
CA GLN A 150 16.88 9.06 13.17
C GLN A 150 15.94 9.58 14.26
N LEU A 151 14.67 9.83 13.92
CA LEU A 151 13.67 10.30 14.88
C LEU A 151 13.53 9.32 16.06
N PHE A 152 13.40 8.02 15.81
CA PHE A 152 13.30 7.02 16.89
C PHE A 152 14.54 6.96 17.79
N ARG A 153 15.72 7.40 17.34
CA ARG A 153 16.93 7.51 18.18
C ARG A 153 16.94 8.77 19.03
N GLU A 154 16.33 9.84 18.54
CA GLU A 154 16.25 11.13 19.23
C GLU A 154 15.10 11.17 20.26
N LEU A 155 14.09 10.31 20.08
CA LEU A 155 12.97 10.21 21.01
C LEU A 155 13.39 9.73 22.40
N PRO A 156 12.89 10.36 23.48
CA PRO A 156 13.22 9.96 24.83
C PRO A 156 12.69 8.53 25.12
N PRO A 157 13.45 7.68 25.83
CA PRO A 157 13.04 6.31 26.15
C PRO A 157 11.92 6.22 27.19
N THR A 158 11.35 7.35 27.62
CA THR A 158 10.32 7.42 28.65
C THR A 158 9.03 6.77 28.17
N ALA A 159 8.45 5.90 29.00
CA ALA A 159 7.22 5.16 28.69
C ALA A 159 6.00 6.05 28.38
N GLU A 160 6.04 7.32 28.79
CA GLU A 160 5.02 8.32 28.49
C GLU A 160 4.97 8.68 26.99
N PHE A 161 6.13 8.77 26.33
CA PHE A 161 6.19 9.12 24.91
C PHE A 161 5.76 7.96 24.00
N LEU A 162 6.08 6.72 24.40
CA LEU A 162 5.74 5.50 23.65
C LEU A 162 4.22 5.27 23.52
N LYS A 163 3.41 5.93 24.35
CA LYS A 163 1.93 5.81 24.34
C LYS A 163 1.24 6.96 23.61
N THR A 164 1.99 7.84 22.98
CA THR A 164 1.43 9.00 22.28
C THR A 164 0.90 8.63 20.89
N ALA A 165 -0.09 9.38 20.41
CA ALA A 165 -0.58 9.28 19.04
C ALA A 165 0.54 9.57 18.03
N GLU A 166 1.46 10.48 18.35
CA GLU A 166 2.63 10.79 17.52
C GLU A 166 3.58 9.60 17.37
N PHE A 167 3.87 8.88 18.46
CA PHE A 167 4.67 7.65 18.35
C PHE A 167 3.98 6.60 17.47
N THR A 168 2.66 6.43 17.62
CA THR A 168 1.88 5.49 16.80
C THR A 168 1.88 5.90 15.32
N ARG A 169 1.74 7.19 15.02
CA ARG A 169 1.83 7.76 13.67
C ARG A 169 3.19 7.48 13.03
N LEU A 170 4.28 7.69 13.77
CA LEU A 170 5.64 7.38 13.30
C LEU A 170 5.81 5.89 13.01
N ARG A 171 5.27 5.01 13.86
CA ARG A 171 5.30 3.55 13.63
C ARG A 171 4.49 3.12 12.41
N VAL A 172 3.31 3.71 12.20
CA VAL A 172 2.51 3.43 11.00
C VAL A 172 3.28 3.84 9.74
N ARG A 173 3.93 5.02 9.75
CA ARG A 173 4.77 5.47 8.62
C ARG A 173 5.95 4.51 8.36
N GLU A 174 6.59 4.03 9.41
CA GLU A 174 7.69 3.05 9.31
C GLU A 174 7.21 1.75 8.65
N GLU A 175 6.08 1.20 9.10
CA GLU A 175 5.49 -0.01 8.53
C GLU A 175 5.14 0.16 7.05
N ARG A 176 4.63 1.34 6.64
CA ARG A 176 4.34 1.66 5.22
C ARG A 176 5.60 1.63 4.37
N ALA A 177 6.63 2.34 4.81
CA ALA A 177 7.89 2.43 4.09
C ALA A 177 8.56 1.05 3.96
N LEU A 178 8.58 0.27 5.04
CA LEU A 178 9.12 -1.10 5.03
C LEU A 178 8.32 -2.04 4.12
N ALA A 179 6.98 -2.00 4.17
CA ALA A 179 6.13 -2.81 3.31
C ALA A 179 6.36 -2.48 1.82
N CYS A 180 6.49 -1.19 1.48
CA CYS A 180 6.81 -0.76 0.13
C CYS A 180 8.19 -1.27 -0.32
N LEU A 181 9.22 -1.14 0.51
CA LEU A 181 10.58 -1.63 0.21
C LEU A 181 10.62 -3.14 0.00
N ARG A 182 9.86 -3.92 0.78
CA ARG A 182 9.77 -5.38 0.61
C ARG A 182 9.20 -5.74 -0.76
N LEU A 183 8.10 -5.12 -1.17
CA LEU A 183 7.51 -5.36 -2.50
C LEU A 183 8.45 -4.92 -3.63
N LEU A 184 9.16 -3.80 -3.47
CA LEU A 184 10.14 -3.35 -4.45
C LEU A 184 11.35 -4.30 -4.55
N ALA A 185 11.82 -4.84 -3.42
CA ALA A 185 12.89 -5.84 -3.41
C ALA A 185 12.47 -7.16 -4.08
N PHE A 186 11.21 -7.58 -3.85
CA PHE A 186 10.60 -8.73 -4.55
C PHE A 186 10.62 -8.51 -6.07
N LEU A 187 10.25 -7.33 -6.54
CA LEU A 187 10.25 -6.97 -7.97
C LEU A 187 11.64 -6.96 -8.61
N GLU A 188 12.66 -6.57 -7.87
CA GLU A 188 14.05 -6.56 -8.34
C GLU A 188 14.69 -7.95 -8.36
N GLY A 189 13.99 -9.00 -7.89
CA GLY A 189 14.55 -10.35 -7.74
C GLY A 189 15.65 -10.43 -6.68
N LYS A 190 15.67 -9.48 -5.74
CA LYS A 190 16.65 -9.41 -4.64
C LYS A 190 16.21 -10.17 -3.39
N GLU A 191 15.08 -10.87 -3.42
CA GLU A 191 14.68 -11.72 -2.30
C GLU A 191 15.60 -12.94 -2.17
N GLY A 192 16.53 -12.86 -1.21
CA GLY A 192 17.04 -14.04 -0.53
C GLY A 192 15.95 -14.63 0.37
N GLU A 193 15.92 -15.95 0.46
CA GLU A 193 14.88 -16.86 1.01
C GLU A 193 14.37 -16.61 2.46
N ASP A 194 14.64 -15.50 3.13
CA ASP A 194 14.44 -15.39 4.59
C ASP A 194 13.21 -14.61 5.08
N THR A 195 12.30 -14.16 4.20
CA THR A 195 11.09 -13.46 4.67
C THR A 195 9.86 -14.36 4.62
N GLN A 196 9.89 -15.44 5.41
CA GLN A 196 8.69 -16.18 5.76
C GLN A 196 7.68 -15.24 6.45
N PHE A 197 6.54 -15.07 5.78
CA PHE A 197 5.39 -14.24 6.10
C PHE A 197 4.70 -14.52 7.45
N SER A 198 5.26 -15.38 8.31
CA SER A 198 4.51 -15.95 9.44
C SER A 198 4.68 -15.21 10.78
N GLY A 199 5.53 -14.18 10.89
CA GLY A 199 5.90 -13.63 12.20
C GLY A 199 5.68 -12.13 12.45
N LEU A 200 5.43 -11.30 11.42
CA LEU A 200 5.59 -9.84 11.55
C LEU A 200 4.32 -9.01 11.34
N TRP A 201 3.15 -9.57 11.62
CA TRP A 201 1.92 -8.81 11.86
C TRP A 201 1.43 -9.14 13.27
N THR A 202 2.25 -8.85 14.28
CA THR A 202 1.71 -8.58 15.60
C THR A 202 1.16 -7.15 15.55
N PRO A 203 -0.15 -6.93 15.61
CA PRO A 203 -0.67 -5.57 15.79
C PRO A 203 -0.04 -5.00 17.07
N LEU A 204 0.28 -3.71 17.07
CA LEU A 204 0.72 -2.96 18.25
C LEU A 204 -0.21 -3.28 19.42
N GLN A 205 0.28 -4.09 20.36
CA GLN A 205 -0.47 -4.52 21.55
C GLN A 205 0.27 -4.14 22.83
N GLN A 206 0.85 -2.93 22.85
CA GLN A 206 1.37 -2.34 24.10
C GLN A 206 0.55 -1.12 24.49
#